data_AF-A0A0F9LDP9-F1
#
_entry.id   AF-A0A0F9LDP9-F1
#
_cell.length_a   1.000
_cell.length_b   1.000
_cell.length_c   1.000
_cell.angle_alpha   90.00
_cell.angle_beta   90.00
_cell.angle_gamma   90.00
#
_symmetry.space_group_name_H-M   'P 1'
#
loop_
_entity.id
_entity.type
_entity.pdbx_description
1 polymer ?
#
loop_
_entity_poly.entity_id
_entity_poly.type
_entity_poly.pdbx_seq_one_letter_code
_entity_poly.pdbx_strand_id
1 'polypeptide(L)'
;MSNMTDKRDLLIELGTEELPPKALKKLIYAFEAGIKQGLEKAELSFDAIRSYAAPRRMAVVVDGLAVRQQDRLVERRGPAIAAAFDEDGNPTKALQGFARSCGATVDDLEKLETDKGTWLVFKQEQKGADTASLIVDILQQSLNDLPIPKRMRWGALPGEFVRPVHWLVLLFGDEVIPADVLGVTSGRESRGHRFHHPANIRIDTAQTYAPQLQTEGHVVVDMAARRAAIHGQVLELATQLGGQAVLNEDLLDEVTGLVEWPVALSGSFDKRFLELPAEALISSMEEHQKYFALTDENKNLMPCFIAMNNTVVKDRDLSGKGHERVIRARLKDAQFFYQSDLEVSFNVWIEKLKKVLFQARLGSMYEKVMRIQELGAFLADAGKYGSEIK
;
A
#
# COMPACT_ATOMS: atom_id res chain seq x y z
N MET A 1 -30.60 -29.77 7.81
CA MET A 1 -30.75 -28.48 8.52
C MET A 1 -29.57 -27.63 8.09
N SER A 2 -29.83 -26.49 7.46
CA SER A 2 -28.78 -25.60 6.95
C SER A 2 -27.89 -25.16 8.11
N ASN A 3 -26.61 -25.54 8.08
CA ASN A 3 -25.60 -24.92 8.93
C ASN A 3 -25.60 -23.43 8.58
N MET A 4 -26.29 -22.62 9.38
CA MET A 4 -25.99 -21.20 9.46
C MET A 4 -24.55 -21.14 9.95
N THR A 5 -23.63 -20.90 9.03
CA THR A 5 -22.24 -20.67 9.36
C THR A 5 -22.21 -19.45 10.26
N ASP A 6 -21.92 -19.63 11.55
CA ASP A 6 -21.68 -18.50 12.45
C ASP A 6 -20.61 -17.62 11.79
N LYS A 7 -20.91 -16.34 11.66
CA LYS A 7 -20.06 -15.33 11.03
C LYS A 7 -19.76 -14.23 12.05
N ARG A 8 -18.55 -13.70 12.00
CA ARG A 8 -18.10 -12.55 12.79
C ARG A 8 -17.24 -11.67 11.92
N ASP A 9 -17.09 -10.41 12.31
CA ASP A 9 -16.26 -9.48 11.56
C ASP A 9 -14.82 -9.50 12.07
N LEU A 10 -13.86 -9.34 11.17
CA LEU A 10 -12.44 -9.31 11.49
C LEU A 10 -11.91 -7.88 11.28
N LEU A 11 -11.17 -7.36 12.26
CA LEU A 11 -10.35 -6.16 12.11
C LEU A 11 -8.88 -6.52 12.32
N ILE A 12 -8.05 -6.12 11.36
CA ILE A 12 -6.61 -6.13 11.47
C ILE A 12 -6.10 -4.71 11.26
N GLU A 13 -5.44 -4.11 12.25
CA GLU A 13 -4.72 -2.83 12.09
C GLU A 13 -3.25 -3.02 12.46
N LEU A 14 -2.36 -2.60 11.56
CA LEU A 14 -0.94 -2.45 11.83
C LEU A 14 -0.59 -0.97 11.97
N GLY A 15 -0.21 -0.57 13.18
CA GLY A 15 0.21 0.79 13.48
C GLY A 15 1.72 0.99 13.43
N THR A 16 2.19 2.03 12.76
CA THR A 16 3.60 2.24 12.43
C THR A 16 4.06 3.69 12.66
N GLU A 17 5.36 3.95 12.48
CA GLU A 17 5.80 5.30 12.09
C GLU A 17 5.35 5.64 10.66
N GLU A 18 5.58 6.88 10.23
CA GLU A 18 5.16 7.39 8.92
C GLU A 18 5.66 6.53 7.74
N LEU A 19 4.71 5.88 7.08
CA LEU A 19 4.87 5.09 5.88
C LEU A 19 5.21 6.00 4.69
N PRO A 20 5.98 5.52 3.69
CA PRO A 20 6.27 6.32 2.52
C PRO A 20 4.96 6.67 1.77
N PRO A 21 4.63 7.96 1.59
CA PRO A 21 3.31 8.38 1.10
C PRO A 21 3.02 7.87 -0.32
N LYS A 22 4.04 7.91 -1.20
CA LYS A 22 3.95 7.37 -2.57
C LYS A 22 3.74 5.86 -2.65
N ALA A 23 4.10 5.12 -1.60
CA ALA A 23 3.94 3.67 -1.56
C ALA A 23 2.66 3.24 -0.83
N LEU A 24 2.06 4.10 -0.01
CA LEU A 24 0.98 3.75 0.91
C LEU A 24 -0.20 3.06 0.21
N LYS A 25 -0.70 3.65 -0.88
CA LYS A 25 -1.80 3.10 -1.70
C LYS A 25 -1.49 1.70 -2.23
N LYS A 26 -0.27 1.50 -2.74
CA LYS A 26 0.17 0.18 -3.25
C LYS A 26 0.28 -0.85 -2.12
N LEU A 27 0.80 -0.43 -0.96
CA LEU A 27 0.99 -1.32 0.19
C LEU A 27 -0.35 -1.78 0.77
N ILE A 28 -1.31 -0.86 0.94
CA ILE A 28 -2.60 -1.23 1.52
C ILE A 28 -3.42 -2.17 0.62
N TYR A 29 -3.41 -1.95 -0.70
CA TYR A 29 -4.09 -2.87 -1.62
C TYR A 29 -3.40 -4.23 -1.72
N ALA A 30 -2.07 -4.29 -1.64
CA ALA A 30 -1.35 -5.55 -1.57
C ALA A 30 -1.66 -6.28 -0.25
N PHE A 31 -1.79 -5.55 0.86
CA PHE A 31 -2.15 -6.13 2.16
C PHE A 31 -3.57 -6.70 2.13
N GLU A 32 -4.55 -5.96 1.63
CA GLU A 32 -5.92 -6.42 1.43
C GLU A 32 -5.98 -7.69 0.57
N ALA A 33 -5.28 -7.68 -0.57
CA ALA A 33 -5.22 -8.82 -1.47
C ALA A 33 -4.58 -10.05 -0.83
N GLY A 34 -3.51 -9.87 -0.04
CA GLY A 34 -2.86 -10.95 0.70
C GLY A 34 -3.79 -11.59 1.73
N ILE A 35 -4.49 -10.76 2.53
CA ILE A 35 -5.46 -11.26 3.51
C ILE A 35 -6.60 -11.99 2.80
N LYS A 36 -7.16 -11.40 1.73
CA LYS A 36 -8.21 -12.02 0.92
C LYS A 36 -7.79 -13.38 0.39
N GLN A 37 -6.62 -13.46 -0.25
CA GLN A 37 -6.09 -14.71 -0.80
C GLN A 37 -5.84 -15.75 0.30
N GLY A 38 -5.35 -15.33 1.46
CA GLY A 38 -5.15 -16.22 2.60
C GLY A 38 -6.46 -16.81 3.11
N LEU A 39 -7.52 -16.00 3.23
CA LEU A 39 -8.86 -16.46 3.62
C LEU A 39 -9.47 -17.40 2.58
N GLU A 40 -9.36 -17.07 1.29
CA GLU A 40 -9.84 -17.91 0.19
C GLU A 40 -9.09 -19.26 0.13
N LYS A 41 -7.77 -19.26 0.31
CA LYS A 41 -6.96 -20.48 0.39
C LYS A 41 -7.30 -21.34 1.61
N ALA A 42 -7.71 -20.69 2.70
CA ALA A 42 -8.24 -21.35 3.87
C ALA A 42 -9.72 -21.77 3.71
N GLU A 43 -10.33 -21.56 2.54
CA GLU A 43 -11.74 -21.91 2.28
C GLU A 43 -12.72 -21.27 3.29
N LEU A 44 -12.35 -20.10 3.83
CA LEU A 44 -13.19 -19.32 4.73
C LEU A 44 -14.07 -18.36 3.92
N SER A 45 -15.38 -18.46 4.09
CA SER A 45 -16.33 -17.55 3.44
C SER A 45 -16.43 -16.22 4.21
N PHE A 46 -16.57 -15.13 3.47
CA PHE A 46 -16.79 -13.78 3.98
C PHE A 46 -17.68 -12.99 3.01
N ASP A 47 -18.31 -11.92 3.49
CA ASP A 47 -19.27 -11.13 2.71
C ASP A 47 -18.58 -9.98 1.97
N ALA A 48 -17.69 -9.26 2.66
CA ALA A 48 -16.93 -8.16 2.08
C ALA A 48 -15.57 -8.01 2.75
N ILE A 49 -14.64 -7.38 2.05
CA ILE A 49 -13.36 -6.96 2.58
C ILE A 49 -13.12 -5.51 2.16
N ARG A 50 -12.63 -4.69 3.08
CA ARG A 50 -12.29 -3.29 2.83
C ARG A 50 -10.98 -2.96 3.52
N SER A 51 -10.21 -2.08 2.91
CA SER A 51 -8.94 -1.63 3.46
C SER A 51 -8.95 -0.14 3.78
N TYR A 52 -8.17 0.21 4.78
CA TYR A 52 -7.99 1.56 5.31
C TYR A 52 -6.51 1.84 5.46
N ALA A 53 -6.10 3.08 5.18
CA ALA A 53 -4.72 3.46 5.35
C ALA A 53 -4.58 4.95 5.64
N ALA A 54 -3.67 5.25 6.55
CA ALA A 54 -3.24 6.60 6.89
C ALA A 54 -1.72 6.61 7.03
N PRO A 55 -1.06 7.78 7.09
CA PRO A 55 0.39 7.88 7.18
C PRO A 55 1.05 6.90 8.17
N ARG A 56 0.38 6.59 9.28
CA ARG A 56 0.91 5.75 10.36
C ARG A 56 0.18 4.42 10.56
N ARG A 57 -0.62 3.97 9.60
CA ARG A 57 -1.35 2.70 9.72
C ARG A 57 -1.80 2.10 8.39
N MET A 58 -1.96 0.78 8.42
CA MET A 58 -2.71 0.02 7.43
C MET A 58 -3.69 -0.89 8.16
N ALA A 59 -4.93 -0.96 7.70
CA ALA A 59 -5.93 -1.82 8.30
C ALA A 59 -6.83 -2.48 7.26
N VAL A 60 -7.35 -3.65 7.61
CA VAL A 60 -8.32 -4.40 6.82
C VAL A 60 -9.47 -4.77 7.73
N VAL A 61 -10.70 -4.56 7.25
CA VAL A 61 -11.91 -5.07 7.86
C VAL A 61 -12.54 -6.08 6.91
N VAL A 62 -12.88 -7.25 7.45
CA VAL A 62 -13.61 -8.31 6.74
C VAL A 62 -14.96 -8.46 7.41
N ASP A 63 -16.03 -8.25 6.65
CA ASP A 63 -17.39 -8.45 7.14
C ASP A 63 -17.84 -9.90 6.92
N GLY A 64 -18.56 -10.43 7.89
CA GLY A 64 -19.26 -11.71 7.78
C GLY A 64 -18.33 -12.89 7.57
N LEU A 65 -17.16 -12.90 8.20
CA LEU A 65 -16.17 -13.97 8.09
C LEU A 65 -16.63 -15.19 8.91
N ALA A 66 -16.67 -16.36 8.27
CA ALA A 66 -16.99 -17.63 8.92
C ALA A 66 -16.09 -17.87 10.15
N VAL A 67 -16.66 -18.38 11.25
CA VAL A 67 -15.89 -18.65 12.49
C VAL A 67 -14.97 -19.87 12.40
N ARG A 68 -15.19 -20.74 11.43
CA ARG A 68 -14.38 -21.94 11.17
C ARG A 68 -14.51 -22.36 9.71
N GLN A 69 -13.54 -23.14 9.26
CA GLN A 69 -13.62 -23.84 7.98
C GLN A 69 -14.78 -24.85 8.00
N GLN A 70 -15.29 -25.20 6.82
CA GLN A 70 -16.25 -26.30 6.72
C GLN A 70 -15.56 -27.64 7.01
N ASP A 71 -16.28 -28.53 7.67
CA ASP A 71 -15.84 -29.92 7.82
C ASP A 71 -15.75 -30.55 6.44
N ARG A 72 -14.66 -31.27 6.18
CA ARG A 72 -14.42 -31.89 4.87
C ARG A 72 -14.25 -33.39 5.02
N LEU A 73 -14.83 -34.12 4.08
CA LEU A 73 -14.59 -35.55 3.97
C LEU A 73 -13.30 -35.76 3.18
N VAL A 74 -12.23 -36.16 3.87
CA VAL A 74 -10.96 -36.50 3.25
C VAL A 74 -10.99 -37.97 2.86
N GLU A 75 -10.92 -38.24 1.56
CA GLU A 75 -10.77 -39.59 1.03
C GLU A 75 -9.30 -39.85 0.73
N ARG A 76 -8.73 -40.88 1.35
CA ARG A 76 -7.40 -41.40 1.02
C ARG A 76 -7.56 -42.73 0.32
N ARG A 77 -6.97 -42.84 -0.88
CA ARG A 77 -7.01 -44.08 -1.67
C ARG A 77 -5.84 -44.99 -1.27
N GLY A 78 -6.18 -46.17 -0.81
CA GLY A 78 -5.26 -47.26 -0.47
C GLY A 78 -4.95 -48.13 -1.69
N PRO A 79 -4.48 -49.38 -1.51
CA PRO A 79 -4.23 -50.30 -2.62
C PRO A 79 -5.54 -50.79 -3.29
N ALA A 80 -5.43 -51.23 -4.54
CA ALA A 80 -6.51 -51.94 -5.23
C ALA A 80 -6.85 -53.25 -4.50
N ILE A 81 -8.12 -53.66 -4.47
CA ILE A 81 -8.57 -54.89 -3.79
C ILE A 81 -7.76 -56.11 -4.24
N ALA A 82 -7.43 -56.19 -5.52
CA ALA A 82 -6.66 -57.29 -6.10
C ALA A 82 -5.23 -57.42 -5.52
N ALA A 83 -4.70 -56.36 -4.91
CA ALA A 83 -3.38 -56.34 -4.25
C ALA A 83 -3.48 -56.13 -2.72
N ALA A 84 -4.70 -56.07 -2.20
CA ALA A 84 -4.98 -55.74 -0.81
C ALA A 84 -4.94 -56.98 0.10
N PHE A 85 -5.25 -58.15 -0.46
CA PHE A 85 -5.24 -59.44 0.24
C PHE A 85 -4.32 -60.44 -0.48
N ASP A 86 -3.68 -61.34 0.27
CA ASP A 86 -2.89 -62.44 -0.27
C ASP A 86 -3.76 -63.65 -0.68
N GLU A 87 -3.12 -64.72 -1.18
CA GLU A 87 -3.80 -65.93 -1.67
C GLU A 87 -4.60 -66.66 -0.56
N ASP A 88 -4.25 -66.44 0.71
CA ASP A 88 -4.92 -67.00 1.88
C ASP A 88 -6.03 -66.07 2.43
N GLY A 89 -6.27 -64.92 1.79
CA GLY A 89 -7.27 -63.94 2.19
C GLY A 89 -6.81 -63.00 3.33
N ASN A 90 -5.53 -63.00 3.69
CA ASN A 90 -5.01 -62.14 4.75
C ASN A 90 -4.63 -60.75 4.21
N PRO A 91 -4.81 -59.66 4.99
CA PRO A 91 -4.39 -58.32 4.61
C PRO A 91 -2.88 -58.23 4.31
N THR A 92 -2.50 -57.74 3.13
CA THR A 92 -1.09 -57.56 2.76
C THR A 92 -0.41 -56.51 3.64
N LYS A 93 0.93 -56.54 3.70
CA LYS A 93 1.71 -55.50 4.42
C LYS A 93 1.42 -54.09 3.91
N ALA A 94 1.13 -53.94 2.62
CA ALA A 94 0.76 -52.66 2.02
C ALA A 94 -0.60 -52.17 2.54
N LEU A 95 -1.60 -53.06 2.62
CA LEU A 95 -2.90 -52.73 3.17
C LEU A 95 -2.82 -52.36 4.66
N GLN A 96 -2.10 -53.16 5.45
CA GLN A 96 -1.89 -52.90 6.87
C GLN A 96 -1.13 -51.59 7.13
N GLY A 97 -0.11 -51.29 6.30
CA GLY A 97 0.63 -50.04 6.36
C GLY A 97 -0.23 -48.83 6.01
N PHE A 98 -1.09 -48.96 4.99
CA PHE A 98 -2.04 -47.92 4.62
C PHE A 98 -3.04 -47.61 5.75
N ALA A 99 -3.68 -48.64 6.31
CA ALA A 99 -4.62 -48.50 7.43
C ALA A 99 -3.95 -47.80 8.64
N ARG A 100 -2.75 -48.24 9.04
CA ARG A 100 -1.97 -47.58 10.11
C ARG A 100 -1.64 -46.13 9.79
N SER A 101 -1.28 -45.81 8.55
CA SER A 101 -1.00 -44.42 8.13
C SER A 101 -2.23 -43.50 8.19
N CYS A 102 -3.43 -44.09 8.23
CA CYS A 102 -4.69 -43.40 8.39
C CYS A 102 -5.19 -43.40 9.84
N GLY A 103 -4.46 -44.01 10.78
CA GLY A 103 -4.90 -44.18 12.16
C GLY A 103 -6.08 -45.14 12.33
N ALA A 104 -6.32 -46.02 11.36
CA ALA A 104 -7.48 -46.90 11.27
C ALA A 104 -7.07 -48.37 11.16
N THR A 105 -8.03 -49.28 11.29
CA THR A 105 -7.87 -50.71 11.01
C THR A 105 -8.28 -51.03 9.57
N VAL A 106 -7.99 -52.25 9.12
CA VAL A 106 -8.40 -52.69 7.76
C VAL A 106 -9.94 -52.74 7.64
N ASP A 107 -10.63 -52.99 8.74
CA ASP A 107 -12.09 -53.08 8.79
C ASP A 107 -12.77 -51.72 8.67
N ASP A 108 -12.05 -50.63 8.97
CA ASP A 108 -12.52 -49.25 8.84
C ASP A 108 -12.42 -48.71 7.39
N LEU A 109 -11.99 -49.54 6.43
CA LEU A 109 -11.81 -49.15 5.03
C LEU A 109 -13.05 -49.46 4.19
N GLU A 110 -13.44 -48.51 3.35
CA GLU A 110 -14.54 -48.66 2.40
C GLU A 110 -14.03 -49.12 1.03
N LYS A 111 -14.91 -49.69 0.21
CA LYS A 111 -14.62 -50.04 -1.18
C LYS A 111 -15.08 -48.93 -2.11
N LEU A 112 -14.20 -48.47 -2.99
CA LEU A 112 -14.51 -47.56 -4.08
C LEU A 112 -14.39 -48.28 -5.41
N GLU A 113 -15.50 -48.42 -6.12
CA GLU A 113 -15.54 -48.95 -7.48
C GLU A 113 -15.28 -47.83 -8.49
N THR A 114 -14.38 -48.08 -9.44
CA THR A 114 -14.06 -47.17 -10.54
C THR A 114 -13.91 -47.97 -11.83
N ASP A 115 -13.98 -47.31 -13.00
CA ASP A 115 -13.77 -47.96 -14.31
C ASP A 115 -12.41 -48.67 -14.45
N LYS A 116 -11.47 -48.37 -13.55
CA LYS A 116 -10.11 -48.93 -13.48
C LYS A 116 -9.95 -49.98 -12.35
N GLY A 117 -11.05 -50.49 -11.80
CA GLY A 117 -11.10 -51.51 -10.76
C GLY A 117 -11.54 -50.99 -9.38
N THR A 118 -11.60 -51.90 -8.40
CA THR A 118 -12.04 -51.63 -7.03
C THR A 118 -10.86 -51.37 -6.09
N TRP A 119 -10.97 -50.32 -5.29
CA TRP A 119 -9.91 -49.84 -4.39
C TRP A 119 -10.41 -49.75 -2.96
N LEU A 120 -9.52 -49.96 -2.00
CA LEU A 120 -9.84 -49.66 -0.60
C LEU A 120 -9.55 -48.19 -0.34
N VAL A 121 -10.50 -47.49 0.27
CA VAL A 121 -10.40 -46.08 0.61
C VAL A 121 -10.67 -45.88 2.09
N PHE A 122 -9.95 -44.95 2.69
CA PHE A 122 -10.25 -44.46 4.01
C PHE A 122 -10.93 -43.10 3.87
N LYS A 123 -12.15 -42.98 4.39
CA LYS A 123 -12.86 -41.70 4.47
C LYS A 123 -12.82 -41.22 5.91
N GLN A 124 -12.33 -40.01 6.11
CA GLN A 124 -12.31 -39.38 7.42
C GLN A 124 -12.97 -38.02 7.33
N GLU A 125 -13.87 -37.76 8.25
CA GLU A 125 -14.35 -36.40 8.49
C GLU A 125 -13.22 -35.61 9.17
N GLN A 126 -12.61 -34.68 8.44
CA GLN A 126 -11.69 -33.72 8.99
C GLN A 126 -12.47 -32.48 9.40
N LYS A 127 -12.51 -32.23 10.71
CA LYS A 127 -13.10 -31.00 11.24
C LYS A 127 -12.34 -29.79 10.73
N GLY A 128 -13.08 -28.76 10.33
CA GLY A 128 -12.51 -27.48 9.93
C GLY A 128 -11.77 -26.82 11.09
N ALA A 129 -10.70 -26.08 10.79
CA ALA A 129 -9.99 -25.29 11.80
C ALA A 129 -10.77 -24.01 12.13
N ASP A 130 -10.66 -23.57 13.39
CA ASP A 130 -11.23 -22.29 13.82
C ASP A 130 -10.50 -21.13 13.15
N THR A 131 -11.24 -20.13 12.69
CA THR A 131 -10.69 -18.96 11.98
C THR A 131 -9.62 -18.27 12.80
N ALA A 132 -9.85 -18.10 14.10
CA ALA A 132 -8.88 -17.49 15.02
C ALA A 132 -7.50 -18.16 14.99
N SER A 133 -7.45 -19.48 14.76
CA SER A 133 -6.17 -20.22 14.66
C SER A 133 -5.41 -19.98 13.35
N LEU A 134 -6.09 -19.50 12.30
CA LEU A 134 -5.55 -19.34 10.95
C LEU A 134 -5.15 -17.89 10.64
N ILE A 135 -5.80 -16.91 11.26
CA ILE A 135 -5.59 -15.48 10.97
C ILE A 135 -4.14 -15.04 11.18
N VAL A 136 -3.45 -15.57 12.20
CA VAL A 136 -2.08 -15.15 12.52
C VAL A 136 -1.12 -15.50 11.38
N ASP A 137 -1.22 -16.71 10.84
CA ASP A 137 -0.38 -17.16 9.72
C ASP A 137 -0.74 -16.40 8.43
N ILE A 138 -2.02 -16.17 8.17
CA ILE A 138 -2.49 -15.38 7.02
C ILE A 138 -1.95 -13.94 7.11
N LEU A 139 -2.00 -13.33 8.29
CA LEU A 139 -1.46 -12.00 8.54
C LEU A 139 0.05 -11.96 8.29
N GLN A 140 0.82 -12.90 8.86
CA GLN A 140 2.26 -12.96 8.69
C GLN A 140 2.66 -13.15 7.23
N GLN A 141 2.00 -14.05 6.51
CA GLN A 141 2.24 -14.27 5.08
C GLN A 141 1.95 -13.01 4.27
N SER A 142 0.81 -12.35 4.54
CA SER A 142 0.43 -11.12 3.86
C SER A 142 1.44 -9.99 4.06
N LEU A 143 2.04 -9.87 5.25
CA LEU A 143 3.11 -8.91 5.53
C LEU A 143 4.44 -9.27 4.84
N ASN A 144 4.74 -10.56 4.71
CA ASN A 144 5.93 -11.05 4.02
C ASN A 144 5.86 -10.83 2.50
N ASP A 145 4.65 -10.87 1.93
CA ASP A 145 4.44 -10.71 0.49
C ASP A 145 4.29 -9.24 0.03
N LEU A 146 4.27 -8.29 0.97
CA LEU A 146 4.16 -6.87 0.62
C LEU A 146 5.30 -6.42 -0.32
N PRO A 147 4.98 -5.63 -1.36
CA PRO A 147 5.94 -5.13 -2.34
C PRO A 147 6.74 -3.94 -1.79
N ILE A 148 7.47 -4.16 -0.70
CA ILE A 148 8.28 -3.16 -0.01
C ILE A 148 9.62 -3.00 -0.76
N PRO A 149 9.92 -1.83 -1.35
CA PRO A 149 11.15 -1.65 -2.14
C PRO A 149 12.43 -1.86 -1.32
N LYS A 150 12.37 -1.48 -0.03
CA LYS A 150 13.47 -1.62 0.92
C LYS A 150 12.93 -1.93 2.30
N ARG A 151 13.07 -3.18 2.72
CA ARG A 151 12.78 -3.60 4.09
C ARG A 151 13.88 -3.10 5.03
N MET A 152 13.50 -2.72 6.24
CA MET A 152 14.40 -2.17 7.25
C MET A 152 14.30 -3.00 8.53
N ARG A 153 15.44 -3.15 9.21
CA ARG A 153 15.54 -3.73 10.55
C ARG A 153 15.81 -2.62 11.55
N TRP A 154 15.14 -2.64 12.69
CA TRP A 154 15.15 -1.55 13.66
C TRP A 154 15.64 -2.02 15.02
N GLY A 155 16.91 -1.76 15.30
CA GLY A 155 17.54 -2.14 16.57
C GLY A 155 17.44 -3.65 16.82
N ALA A 156 16.88 -4.02 17.99
CA ALA A 156 16.66 -5.40 18.40
C ALA A 156 15.24 -5.91 18.10
N LEU A 157 14.40 -5.15 17.38
CA LEU A 157 13.04 -5.59 17.05
C LEU A 157 13.08 -6.79 16.09
N PRO A 158 12.23 -7.81 16.29
CA PRO A 158 12.18 -8.97 15.42
C PRO A 158 11.50 -8.64 14.09
N GLY A 159 12.05 -9.18 12.99
CA GLY A 159 11.51 -9.04 11.65
C GLY A 159 12.00 -7.81 10.88
N GLU A 160 11.54 -7.68 9.64
CA GLU A 160 11.88 -6.57 8.75
C GLU A 160 10.61 -6.00 8.12
N PHE A 161 10.44 -4.69 8.21
CA PHE A 161 9.29 -3.97 7.69
C PHE A 161 9.71 -2.62 7.12
N VAL A 162 8.79 -1.91 6.45
CA VAL A 162 9.11 -0.60 5.86
C VAL A 162 9.41 0.47 6.93
N ARG A 163 8.79 0.35 8.11
CA ARG A 163 8.93 1.24 9.28
C ARG A 163 8.73 0.45 10.57
N PRO A 164 9.16 0.98 11.74
CA PRO A 164 8.84 0.37 13.02
C PRO A 164 7.33 0.22 13.21
N VAL A 165 6.91 -0.93 13.74
CA VAL A 165 5.54 -1.20 14.17
C VAL A 165 5.42 -0.90 15.66
N HIS A 166 4.31 -0.31 16.07
CA HIS A 166 4.08 0.18 17.44
C HIS A 166 2.85 -0.41 18.13
N TRP A 167 1.84 -0.83 17.37
CA TRP A 167 0.67 -1.53 17.90
C TRP A 167 0.06 -2.41 16.82
N LEU A 168 -0.70 -3.41 17.27
CA LEU A 168 -1.47 -4.32 16.44
C LEU A 168 -2.88 -4.41 17.03
N VAL A 169 -3.90 -4.05 16.26
CA VAL A 169 -5.29 -4.38 16.59
C VAL A 169 -5.66 -5.65 15.83
N LEU A 170 -6.12 -6.67 16.54
CA LEU A 170 -6.54 -7.93 15.93
C LEU A 170 -7.80 -8.44 16.62
N LEU A 171 -8.96 -8.09 16.06
CA LEU A 171 -10.28 -8.42 16.64
C LEU A 171 -11.05 -9.34 15.72
N PHE A 172 -11.69 -10.36 16.29
CA PHE A 172 -12.63 -11.22 15.59
C PHE A 172 -13.95 -11.30 16.37
N GLY A 173 -14.96 -10.57 15.90
CA GLY A 173 -16.09 -10.15 16.73
C GLY A 173 -15.60 -9.28 17.88
N ASP A 174 -15.99 -9.62 19.10
CA ASP A 174 -15.60 -8.89 20.32
C ASP A 174 -14.28 -9.39 20.94
N GLU A 175 -13.70 -10.46 20.40
CA GLU A 175 -12.53 -11.13 20.97
C GLU A 175 -11.23 -10.66 20.32
N VAL A 176 -10.19 -10.47 21.14
CA VAL A 176 -8.82 -10.25 20.64
C VAL A 176 -8.23 -11.61 20.29
N ILE A 177 -7.71 -11.77 19.07
CA ILE A 177 -6.90 -12.94 18.71
C ILE A 177 -5.47 -12.69 19.21
N PRO A 178 -4.93 -13.48 20.15
CA PRO A 178 -3.57 -13.30 20.65
C PRO A 178 -2.55 -13.59 19.54
N ALA A 179 -1.65 -12.63 19.28
CA ALA A 179 -0.62 -12.75 18.28
C ALA A 179 0.57 -11.84 18.62
N ASP A 180 1.78 -12.28 18.32
CA ASP A 180 2.98 -11.45 18.32
C ASP A 180 3.48 -11.31 16.88
N VAL A 181 3.46 -10.08 16.35
CA VAL A 181 3.85 -9.80 14.97
C VAL A 181 4.78 -8.60 14.97
N LEU A 182 5.94 -8.72 14.33
CA LEU A 182 6.93 -7.63 14.20
C LEU A 182 7.30 -6.97 15.55
N GLY A 183 7.30 -7.75 16.63
CA GLY A 183 7.68 -7.31 17.97
C GLY A 183 6.58 -6.60 18.76
N VAL A 184 5.33 -6.65 18.28
CA VAL A 184 4.16 -6.12 19.01
C VAL A 184 3.13 -7.20 19.25
N THR A 185 2.57 -7.20 20.45
CA THR A 185 1.46 -8.07 20.84
C THR A 185 0.13 -7.45 20.40
N SER A 186 -0.78 -8.27 19.88
CA SER A 186 -2.11 -7.84 19.49
C SER A 186 -2.95 -7.39 20.67
N GLY A 187 -3.85 -6.45 20.39
CA GLY A 187 -4.82 -5.94 21.35
C GLY A 187 -6.01 -5.32 20.64
N ARG A 188 -6.69 -4.41 21.34
CA ARG A 188 -7.81 -3.59 20.82
C ARG A 188 -7.56 -2.09 20.91
N GLU A 189 -6.37 -1.70 21.32
CA GLU A 189 -5.99 -0.30 21.49
C GLU A 189 -5.34 0.20 20.20
N SER A 190 -6.03 1.10 19.51
CA SER A 190 -5.50 1.92 18.43
C SER A 190 -4.98 3.26 18.97
N ARG A 191 -4.55 4.14 18.08
CA ARG A 191 -4.08 5.49 18.41
C ARG A 191 -4.71 6.52 17.49
N GLY A 192 -5.11 7.66 18.05
CA GLY A 192 -5.58 8.81 17.28
C GLY A 192 -4.43 9.60 16.64
N HIS A 193 -4.79 10.76 16.12
CA HIS A 193 -3.85 11.72 15.55
C HIS A 193 -2.85 12.20 16.61
N ARG A 194 -1.55 12.21 16.27
CA ARG A 194 -0.46 12.42 17.23
C ARG A 194 -0.60 13.69 18.08
N PHE A 195 -1.20 14.74 17.51
CA PHE A 195 -1.36 16.04 18.16
C PHE A 195 -2.77 16.32 18.66
N HIS A 196 -3.80 15.79 18.00
CA HIS A 196 -5.20 16.07 18.39
C HIS A 196 -5.71 15.08 19.44
N HIS A 197 -5.24 13.83 19.38
CA HIS A 197 -5.65 12.77 20.29
C HIS A 197 -4.46 11.84 20.58
N PRO A 198 -3.51 12.26 21.44
CA PRO A 198 -2.31 11.47 21.75
C PRO A 198 -2.59 10.22 22.58
N ALA A 199 -3.76 10.16 23.25
CA ALA A 199 -4.17 8.99 24.02
C ALA A 199 -4.57 7.81 23.13
N ASN A 200 -4.51 6.60 23.68
CA ASN A 200 -4.99 5.40 23.04
C ASN A 200 -6.51 5.47 22.83
N ILE A 201 -6.99 4.77 21.80
CA ILE A 201 -8.41 4.62 21.48
C ILE A 201 -8.72 3.14 21.50
N ARG A 202 -9.58 2.74 22.43
CA ARG A 202 -10.08 1.37 22.49
C ARG A 202 -11.10 1.17 21.37
N ILE A 203 -10.77 0.32 20.40
CA ILE A 203 -11.71 -0.03 19.34
C ILE A 203 -12.81 -0.94 19.89
N ASP A 204 -14.06 -0.55 19.65
CA ASP A 204 -15.23 -1.31 20.10
C ASP A 204 -15.44 -2.55 19.23
N THR A 205 -15.65 -2.34 17.92
CA THR A 205 -15.85 -3.41 16.93
C THR A 205 -15.16 -3.08 15.60
N ALA A 206 -15.11 -4.05 14.68
CA ALA A 206 -14.56 -3.83 13.34
C ALA A 206 -15.33 -2.76 12.53
N GLN A 207 -16.62 -2.58 12.81
CA GLN A 207 -17.53 -1.67 12.11
C GLN A 207 -17.35 -0.24 12.61
N THR A 208 -17.08 -0.08 13.91
CA THR A 208 -16.85 1.24 14.49
C THR A 208 -15.46 1.78 14.17
N TYR A 209 -14.50 0.92 13.78
CA TYR A 209 -13.09 1.30 13.55
C TYR A 209 -12.91 2.63 12.80
N ALA A 210 -13.44 2.76 11.58
CA ALA A 210 -13.28 3.98 10.79
C ALA A 210 -14.02 5.20 11.36
N PRO A 211 -15.35 5.13 11.66
CA PRO A 211 -16.04 6.28 12.23
C PRO A 211 -15.50 6.69 13.60
N GLN A 212 -15.13 5.74 14.46
CA GLN A 212 -14.57 6.01 15.79
C GLN A 212 -13.21 6.73 15.70
N LEU A 213 -12.31 6.28 14.82
CA LEU A 213 -11.05 6.98 14.57
C LEU A 213 -11.27 8.38 14.00
N GLN A 214 -12.31 8.58 13.20
CA GLN A 214 -12.64 9.89 12.67
C GLN A 214 -13.20 10.84 13.74
N THR A 215 -14.16 10.39 14.54
CA THR A 215 -14.88 11.24 15.52
C THR A 215 -14.08 11.48 16.79
N GLU A 216 -13.41 10.46 17.31
CA GLU A 216 -12.63 10.56 18.55
C GLU A 216 -11.16 10.85 18.24
N GLY A 217 -10.60 10.11 17.27
CA GLY A 217 -9.17 10.12 16.99
C GLY A 217 -8.69 11.24 16.08
N HIS A 218 -9.57 11.99 15.40
CA HIS A 218 -9.19 12.93 14.34
C HIS A 218 -8.34 12.26 13.24
N VAL A 219 -8.72 11.05 12.82
CA VAL A 219 -8.05 10.34 11.72
C VAL A 219 -9.09 9.89 10.71
N VAL A 220 -9.01 10.41 9.48
CA VAL A 220 -9.82 9.92 8.37
C VAL A 220 -9.10 8.73 7.73
N VAL A 221 -9.31 7.50 8.22
CA VAL A 221 -8.53 6.32 7.76
C VAL A 221 -8.90 5.82 6.36
N ASP A 222 -10.08 6.16 5.87
CA ASP A 222 -10.49 5.87 4.50
C ASP A 222 -9.73 6.79 3.53
N MET A 223 -8.83 6.19 2.74
CA MET A 223 -8.01 6.93 1.78
C MET A 223 -8.84 7.62 0.70
N ALA A 224 -9.93 7.00 0.22
CA ALA A 224 -10.77 7.57 -0.82
C ALA A 224 -11.55 8.77 -0.27
N ALA A 225 -12.12 8.64 0.93
CA ALA A 225 -12.80 9.74 1.60
C ALA A 225 -11.83 10.90 1.90
N ARG A 226 -10.63 10.58 2.41
CA ARG A 226 -9.60 11.59 2.71
C ARG A 226 -9.13 12.31 1.45
N ARG A 227 -8.92 11.58 0.35
CA ARG A 227 -8.54 12.15 -0.96
C ARG A 227 -9.62 13.10 -1.49
N ALA A 228 -10.89 12.68 -1.43
CA ALA A 228 -12.02 13.51 -1.86
C ALA A 228 -12.12 14.79 -1.02
N ALA A 229 -11.91 14.69 0.30
CA ALA A 229 -11.88 15.86 1.18
C ALA A 229 -10.74 16.83 0.83
N ILE A 230 -9.53 16.32 0.59
CA ILE A 230 -8.38 17.15 0.16
C ILE A 230 -8.70 17.86 -1.16
N HIS A 231 -9.17 17.11 -2.15
CA HIS A 231 -9.53 17.66 -3.45
C HIS A 231 -10.59 18.77 -3.34
N GLY A 232 -11.65 18.53 -2.56
CA GLY A 232 -12.69 19.52 -2.32
C GLY A 232 -12.15 20.80 -1.66
N GLN A 233 -11.33 20.67 -0.62
CA GLN A 233 -10.72 21.81 0.06
C GLN A 233 -9.79 22.62 -0.85
N VAL A 234 -9.03 21.95 -1.73
CA VAL A 234 -8.14 22.61 -2.70
C VAL A 234 -8.96 23.40 -3.72
N LEU A 235 -10.02 22.81 -4.29
CA LEU A 235 -10.88 23.51 -5.26
C LEU A 235 -11.63 24.69 -4.66
N GLU A 236 -12.17 24.52 -3.46
CA GLU A 236 -12.86 25.58 -2.73
C GLU A 236 -11.93 26.78 -2.51
N LEU A 237 -10.72 26.52 -2.01
CA LEU A 237 -9.77 27.58 -1.70
C LEU A 237 -9.19 28.23 -2.96
N ALA A 238 -9.02 27.47 -4.06
CA ALA A 238 -8.62 28.03 -5.34
C ALA A 238 -9.68 29.01 -5.87
N THR A 239 -10.96 28.63 -5.78
CA THR A 239 -12.09 29.48 -6.18
C THR A 239 -12.14 30.76 -5.33
N GLN A 240 -11.95 30.65 -4.00
CA GLN A 240 -11.91 31.81 -3.10
C GLN A 240 -10.78 32.79 -3.44
N LEU A 241 -9.66 32.29 -3.96
CA LEU A 241 -8.52 33.10 -4.40
C LEU A 241 -8.68 33.66 -5.83
N GLY A 242 -9.79 33.33 -6.52
CA GLY A 242 -10.04 33.74 -7.90
C GLY A 242 -9.16 33.01 -8.92
N GLY A 243 -8.71 31.80 -8.59
CA GLY A 243 -7.85 30.98 -9.45
C GLY A 243 -8.36 29.56 -9.64
N GLN A 244 -7.61 28.79 -10.41
CA GLN A 244 -7.83 27.36 -10.64
C GLN A 244 -6.62 26.59 -10.12
N ALA A 245 -6.85 25.54 -9.33
CA ALA A 245 -5.76 24.69 -8.84
C ALA A 245 -5.17 23.86 -10.00
N VAL A 246 -3.85 23.82 -10.08
CA VAL A 246 -3.14 22.85 -10.93
C VAL A 246 -3.18 21.50 -10.22
N LEU A 247 -4.14 20.66 -10.59
CA LEU A 247 -4.35 19.36 -9.97
C LEU A 247 -3.48 18.29 -10.63
N ASN A 248 -2.34 18.02 -10.00
CA ASN A 248 -1.54 16.84 -10.28
C ASN A 248 -2.08 15.66 -9.45
N GLU A 249 -2.59 14.62 -10.12
CA GLU A 249 -3.17 13.43 -9.47
C GLU A 249 -2.16 12.68 -8.59
N ASP A 250 -0.88 12.64 -9.00
CA ASP A 250 0.18 12.00 -8.23
C ASP A 250 0.49 12.80 -6.96
N LEU A 251 0.46 14.13 -7.04
CA LEU A 251 0.61 14.99 -5.87
C LEU A 251 -0.56 14.82 -4.91
N LEU A 252 -1.78 14.75 -5.42
CA LEU A 252 -2.99 14.52 -4.62
C LEU A 252 -2.92 13.18 -3.87
N ASP A 253 -2.48 12.12 -4.54
CA ASP A 253 -2.25 10.81 -3.92
C ASP A 253 -1.12 10.88 -2.87
N GLU A 254 -0.02 11.60 -3.14
CA GLU A 254 1.08 11.79 -2.19
C GLU A 254 0.63 12.57 -0.95
N VAL A 255 -0.07 13.70 -1.11
CA VAL A 255 -0.62 14.50 -0.01
C VAL A 255 -1.63 13.69 0.82
N THR A 256 -2.47 12.89 0.16
CA THR A 256 -3.38 11.97 0.85
C THR A 256 -2.64 10.96 1.73
N GLY A 257 -1.44 10.55 1.32
CA GLY A 257 -0.56 9.67 2.10
C GLY A 257 0.27 10.37 3.19
N LEU A 258 0.28 11.70 3.23
CA LEU A 258 1.05 12.51 4.19
C LEU A 258 0.24 12.97 5.41
N VAL A 259 -1.09 13.05 5.29
CA VAL A 259 -1.95 13.56 6.35
C VAL A 259 -2.99 12.53 6.80
N GLU A 260 -3.28 12.53 8.11
CA GLU A 260 -4.39 11.81 8.74
C GLU A 260 -5.64 12.70 8.84
N TRP A 261 -5.47 14.02 9.00
CA TRP A 261 -6.53 15.02 9.11
C TRP A 261 -6.27 16.25 8.24
N PRO A 262 -6.81 16.31 7.01
CA PRO A 262 -6.47 17.34 6.04
C PRO A 262 -7.10 18.71 6.39
N VAL A 263 -6.27 19.74 6.44
CA VAL A 263 -6.67 21.16 6.57
C VAL A 263 -5.93 22.01 5.53
N ALA A 264 -6.64 22.46 4.50
CA ALA A 264 -6.08 23.32 3.47
C ALA A 264 -5.87 24.75 3.96
N LEU A 265 -4.73 25.31 3.56
CA LEU A 265 -4.36 26.71 3.80
C LEU A 265 -3.83 27.34 2.53
N SER A 266 -4.12 28.62 2.34
CA SER A 266 -3.57 29.41 1.25
C SER A 266 -2.35 30.18 1.74
N GLY A 267 -1.37 30.33 0.87
CA GLY A 267 -0.24 31.24 1.07
C GLY A 267 0.11 31.95 -0.22
N SER A 268 0.94 32.98 -0.10
CA SER A 268 1.42 33.79 -1.22
C SER A 268 2.94 33.84 -1.29
N PHE A 269 3.48 34.16 -2.46
CA PHE A 269 4.90 34.45 -2.63
C PHE A 269 5.10 35.73 -3.42
N ASP A 270 6.33 36.24 -3.40
CA ASP A 270 6.67 37.49 -4.08
C ASP A 270 6.52 37.35 -5.60
N LYS A 271 5.79 38.28 -6.22
CA LYS A 271 5.53 38.30 -7.66
C LYS A 271 6.79 38.27 -8.52
N ARG A 272 7.93 38.74 -7.99
CA ARG A 272 9.22 38.67 -8.70
C ARG A 272 9.61 37.25 -9.10
N PHE A 273 9.13 36.23 -8.38
CA PHE A 273 9.42 34.84 -8.74
C PHE A 273 8.73 34.40 -10.01
N LEU A 274 7.66 35.10 -10.45
CA LEU A 274 6.98 34.85 -11.71
C LEU A 274 7.83 35.21 -12.95
N GLU A 275 9.02 35.81 -12.77
CA GLU A 275 10.04 35.92 -13.81
C GLU A 275 10.65 34.57 -14.19
N LEU A 276 10.55 33.57 -13.30
CA LEU A 276 10.97 32.20 -13.57
C LEU A 276 9.91 31.46 -14.41
N PRO A 277 10.32 30.47 -15.22
CA PRO A 277 9.38 29.59 -15.91
C PRO A 277 8.38 28.96 -14.92
N ALA A 278 7.10 28.96 -15.28
CA ALA A 278 6.03 28.47 -14.42
C ALA A 278 6.26 27.01 -14.01
N GLU A 279 6.76 26.19 -14.92
CA GLU A 279 7.07 24.77 -14.71
C GLU A 279 8.12 24.57 -13.62
N ALA A 280 9.14 25.44 -13.55
CA ALA A 280 10.17 25.38 -12.52
C ALA A 280 9.60 25.72 -11.13
N LEU A 281 8.70 26.71 -11.05
CA LEU A 281 8.02 27.09 -9.82
C LEU A 281 7.07 25.99 -9.34
N ILE A 282 6.25 25.46 -10.25
CA ILE A 282 5.32 24.35 -9.96
C ILE A 282 6.11 23.14 -9.46
N SER A 283 7.11 22.68 -10.21
CA SER A 283 7.96 21.55 -9.79
C SER A 283 8.59 21.78 -8.41
N SER A 284 9.13 22.98 -8.14
CA SER A 284 9.70 23.31 -6.82
C SER A 284 8.66 23.23 -5.69
N MET A 285 7.44 23.71 -5.92
CA MET A 285 6.32 23.65 -4.97
C MET A 285 5.87 22.20 -4.71
N GLU A 286 5.68 21.41 -5.78
CA GLU A 286 5.19 20.03 -5.68
C GLU A 286 6.23 19.10 -5.05
N GLU A 287 7.50 19.20 -5.44
CA GLU A 287 8.54 18.28 -5.00
C GLU A 287 8.97 18.54 -3.56
N HIS A 288 9.26 19.80 -3.22
CA HIS A 288 9.87 20.13 -1.93
C HIS A 288 8.86 20.37 -0.83
N GLN A 289 7.67 20.87 -1.17
CA GLN A 289 6.69 21.35 -0.18
C GLN A 289 5.31 20.72 -0.31
N LYS A 290 5.04 19.99 -1.40
CA LYS A 290 3.76 19.33 -1.65
C LYS A 290 2.60 20.33 -1.73
N TYR A 291 2.87 21.50 -2.30
CA TYR A 291 1.87 22.55 -2.46
C TYR A 291 1.23 22.49 -3.84
N PHE A 292 -0.05 22.83 -3.91
CA PHE A 292 -0.79 22.96 -5.16
C PHE A 292 -0.64 24.39 -5.68
N ALA A 293 -0.15 24.52 -6.91
CA ALA A 293 -0.07 25.80 -7.61
C ALA A 293 -1.45 26.25 -8.10
N LEU A 294 -1.58 27.55 -8.38
CA LEU A 294 -2.81 28.15 -8.89
C LEU A 294 -2.54 28.90 -10.19
N THR A 295 -3.48 28.86 -11.12
CA THR A 295 -3.46 29.66 -12.35
C THR A 295 -4.68 30.56 -12.45
N ASP A 296 -4.54 31.68 -13.15
CA ASP A 296 -5.67 32.52 -13.55
C ASP A 296 -6.48 31.88 -14.68
N GLU A 297 -7.53 32.57 -15.15
CA GLU A 297 -8.38 32.11 -16.27
C GLU A 297 -7.62 31.96 -17.59
N ASN A 298 -6.50 32.66 -17.75
CA ASN A 298 -5.64 32.61 -18.93
C ASN A 298 -4.53 31.56 -18.79
N LYS A 299 -4.57 30.73 -17.73
CA LYS A 299 -3.56 29.72 -17.38
C LYS A 299 -2.18 30.29 -16.98
N ASN A 300 -2.11 31.58 -16.61
CA ASN A 300 -0.88 32.13 -16.05
C ASN A 300 -0.75 31.76 -14.57
N LEU A 301 0.45 31.39 -14.14
CA LEU A 301 0.73 31.07 -12.76
C LEU A 301 0.48 32.28 -11.85
N MET A 302 -0.30 32.06 -10.78
CA MET A 302 -0.57 33.05 -9.76
C MET A 302 0.51 33.01 -8.66
N PRO A 303 0.80 34.13 -7.98
CA PRO A 303 1.76 34.21 -6.89
C PRO A 303 1.21 33.64 -5.57
N CYS A 304 0.44 32.56 -5.64
CA CYS A 304 -0.18 31.90 -4.50
C CYS A 304 -0.19 30.38 -4.65
N PHE A 305 -0.37 29.70 -3.53
CA PHE A 305 -0.37 28.25 -3.45
C PHE A 305 -1.32 27.78 -2.36
N ILE A 306 -1.71 26.51 -2.43
CA ILE A 306 -2.46 25.82 -1.39
C ILE A 306 -1.57 24.76 -0.75
N ALA A 307 -1.39 24.85 0.56
CA ALA A 307 -0.70 23.88 1.39
C ALA A 307 -1.72 23.01 2.14
N MET A 308 -1.31 21.78 2.50
CA MET A 308 -2.13 20.87 3.29
C MET A 308 -1.48 20.62 4.65
N ASN A 309 -2.18 20.99 5.72
CA ASN A 309 -1.78 20.69 7.08
C ASN A 309 -2.43 19.40 7.57
N ASN A 310 -1.72 18.71 8.47
CA ASN A 310 -2.23 17.55 9.20
C ASN A 310 -2.86 17.93 10.55
N THR A 311 -2.86 19.23 10.90
CA THR A 311 -3.37 19.73 12.18
C THR A 311 -4.39 20.82 11.97
N VAL A 312 -5.37 20.91 12.88
CA VAL A 312 -6.30 22.03 12.94
C VAL A 312 -5.52 23.28 13.31
N VAL A 313 -5.70 24.31 12.49
CA VAL A 313 -4.92 25.54 12.55
C VAL A 313 -5.71 26.57 13.34
N LYS A 314 -5.19 26.97 14.51
CA LYS A 314 -5.83 28.01 15.35
C LYS A 314 -5.76 29.40 14.71
N ASP A 315 -4.61 29.72 14.12
CA ASP A 315 -4.35 30.99 13.44
C ASP A 315 -3.91 30.70 12.00
N ARG A 316 -4.84 30.83 11.06
CA ARG A 316 -4.61 30.53 9.64
C ARG A 316 -3.59 31.48 9.02
N ASP A 317 -3.57 32.74 9.44
CA ASP A 317 -2.64 33.75 8.92
C ASP A 317 -1.21 33.46 9.36
N LEU A 318 -1.02 33.09 10.63
CA LEU A 318 0.29 32.71 11.14
C LEU A 318 0.84 31.46 10.45
N SER A 319 0.00 30.43 10.26
CA SER A 319 0.42 29.22 9.56
C SER A 319 0.70 29.49 8.09
N GLY A 320 -0.12 30.31 7.42
CA GLY A 320 0.11 30.79 6.06
C GLY A 320 1.50 31.42 5.94
N LYS A 321 1.81 32.43 6.76
CA LYS A 321 3.14 33.07 6.82
C LYS A 321 4.29 32.07 7.06
N GLY A 322 4.03 31.03 7.85
CA GLY A 322 4.95 29.90 8.04
C GLY A 322 5.30 29.22 6.72
N HIS A 323 4.28 28.82 5.94
CA HIS A 323 4.46 28.23 4.61
C HIS A 323 5.13 29.20 3.63
N GLU A 324 4.73 30.48 3.64
CA GLU A 324 5.32 31.53 2.79
C GLU A 324 6.83 31.67 3.03
N ARG A 325 7.27 31.60 4.29
CA ARG A 325 8.69 31.66 4.64
C ARG A 325 9.45 30.45 4.10
N VAL A 326 8.87 29.26 4.19
CA VAL A 326 9.52 28.03 3.73
C VAL A 326 9.62 28.01 2.21
N ILE A 327 8.54 28.33 1.49
CA ILE A 327 8.56 28.31 0.03
C ILE A 327 9.46 29.41 -0.54
N ARG A 328 9.51 30.60 0.08
CA ARG A 328 10.39 31.69 -0.35
C ARG A 328 11.85 31.27 -0.40
N ALA A 329 12.31 30.47 0.57
CA ALA A 329 13.68 29.94 0.55
C ALA A 329 13.91 29.02 -0.66
N ARG A 330 12.96 28.12 -0.95
CA ARG A 330 13.03 27.20 -2.10
C ARG A 330 12.98 27.91 -3.44
N LEU A 331 12.10 28.92 -3.59
CA LEU A 331 12.00 29.70 -4.81
C LEU A 331 13.24 30.58 -5.03
N LYS A 332 13.88 31.05 -3.95
CA LYS A 332 15.17 31.76 -4.05
C LYS A 332 16.28 30.83 -4.54
N ASP A 333 16.33 29.60 -4.05
CA ASP A 333 17.28 28.59 -4.54
C ASP A 333 17.03 28.32 -6.04
N ALA A 334 15.77 28.09 -6.43
CA ALA A 334 15.39 27.88 -7.83
C ALA A 334 15.78 29.08 -8.72
N GLN A 335 15.55 30.30 -8.26
CA GLN A 335 15.94 31.53 -8.97
C GLN A 335 17.45 31.60 -9.17
N PHE A 336 18.22 31.31 -8.11
CA PHE A 336 19.67 31.33 -8.17
C PHE A 336 20.21 30.29 -9.16
N PHE A 337 19.69 29.05 -9.14
CA PHE A 337 20.11 28.01 -10.08
C PHE A 337 19.75 28.40 -11.52
N TYR A 338 18.54 28.89 -11.75
CA TYR A 338 18.11 29.32 -13.08
C TYR A 338 18.99 30.44 -13.63
N GLN A 339 19.29 31.47 -12.82
CA GLN A 339 20.17 32.57 -13.23
C GLN A 339 21.61 32.08 -13.48
N SER A 340 22.15 31.25 -12.60
CA SER A 340 23.48 30.67 -12.77
C SER A 340 23.59 29.83 -14.04
N ASP A 341 22.53 29.09 -14.39
CA ASP A 341 22.50 28.27 -15.59
C ASP A 341 22.41 29.12 -16.87
N LEU A 342 21.72 30.28 -16.82
CA LEU A 342 21.66 31.24 -17.93
C LEU A 342 23.01 31.94 -18.18
N GLU A 343 23.86 32.07 -17.17
CA GLU A 343 25.21 32.64 -17.33
C GLU A 343 26.17 31.70 -18.08
N VAL A 344 25.83 30.41 -18.17
CA VAL A 344 26.71 29.37 -18.73
C VAL A 344 26.18 28.92 -20.10
N SER A 345 26.99 29.10 -21.15
CA SER A 345 26.63 28.62 -22.49
C SER A 345 26.47 27.09 -22.56
N PHE A 346 25.58 26.61 -23.42
CA PHE A 346 25.37 25.18 -23.65
C PHE A 346 26.65 24.41 -24.03
N ASN A 347 27.61 25.06 -24.70
CA ASN A 347 28.89 24.42 -25.04
C ASN A 347 29.64 23.95 -23.78
N VAL A 348 29.57 24.72 -22.69
CA VAL A 348 30.19 24.33 -21.41
C VAL A 348 29.45 23.15 -20.80
N TRP A 349 28.12 23.12 -20.88
CA TRP A 349 27.31 22.00 -20.40
C TRP A 349 27.57 20.71 -21.17
N ILE A 350 27.68 20.80 -22.50
CA ILE A 350 28.04 19.70 -23.37
C ILE A 350 29.40 19.12 -22.96
N GLU A 351 30.41 19.96 -22.73
CA GLU A 351 31.74 19.50 -22.31
C GLU A 351 31.71 18.76 -20.96
N LYS A 352 30.87 19.20 -20.01
CA LYS A 352 30.71 18.51 -18.71
C LYS A 352 30.17 17.09 -18.87
N LEU A 353 29.40 16.78 -19.93
CA LEU A 353 28.88 15.42 -20.17
C LEU A 353 29.97 14.38 -20.38
N LYS A 354 31.20 14.77 -20.74
CA LYS A 354 32.36 13.86 -20.84
C LYS A 354 32.67 13.17 -19.51
N LYS A 355 32.31 13.81 -18.39
CA LYS A 355 32.51 13.28 -17.03
C LYS A 355 31.37 12.40 -16.54
N VAL A 356 30.24 12.38 -17.24
CA VAL A 356 29.05 11.61 -16.84
C VAL A 356 29.12 10.27 -17.55
N LEU A 357 29.44 9.21 -16.82
CA LEU A 357 29.51 7.86 -17.38
C LEU A 357 28.11 7.41 -17.83
N PHE A 358 27.95 7.05 -19.11
CA PHE A 358 26.72 6.45 -19.60
C PHE A 358 26.74 4.93 -19.36
N GLN A 359 27.80 4.26 -19.82
CA GLN A 359 28.00 2.84 -19.61
C GLN A 359 29.50 2.51 -19.78
N ALA A 360 30.05 1.63 -18.93
CA ALA A 360 31.49 1.38 -18.84
C ALA A 360 32.21 1.05 -20.18
N ARG A 361 31.55 0.34 -21.10
CA ARG A 361 32.07 -0.02 -22.43
C ARG A 361 31.63 0.93 -23.55
N LEU A 362 30.58 1.72 -23.34
CA LEU A 362 30.05 2.68 -24.34
C LEU A 362 30.46 4.12 -24.05
N GLY A 363 31.18 4.35 -22.95
CA GLY A 363 31.74 5.64 -22.57
C GLY A 363 30.77 6.57 -21.85
N SER A 364 30.98 7.86 -22.04
CA SER A 364 30.29 8.98 -21.42
C SER A 364 28.98 9.35 -22.11
N MET A 365 28.18 10.17 -21.45
CA MET A 365 26.99 10.79 -22.02
C MET A 365 27.33 11.69 -23.21
N TYR A 366 28.48 12.37 -23.18
CA TYR A 366 28.95 13.14 -24.34
C TYR A 366 29.11 12.24 -25.57
N GLU A 367 29.85 11.13 -25.43
CA GLU A 367 30.09 10.21 -26.54
C GLU A 367 28.79 9.56 -27.03
N LYS A 368 27.83 9.31 -26.14
CA LYS A 368 26.48 8.89 -26.54
C LYS A 368 25.79 9.93 -27.40
N VAL A 369 25.79 11.20 -26.98
CA VAL A 369 25.14 12.29 -27.72
C VAL A 369 25.79 12.47 -29.09
N MET A 370 27.12 12.44 -29.18
CA MET A 370 27.83 12.53 -30.46
C MET A 370 27.43 11.40 -31.42
N ARG A 371 27.37 10.15 -30.94
CA ARG A 371 26.92 9.01 -31.75
C ARG A 371 25.46 9.15 -32.21
N ILE A 372 24.57 9.64 -31.34
CA ILE A 372 23.17 9.88 -31.70
C ILE A 372 23.07 10.97 -32.77
N GLN A 373 23.87 12.02 -32.66
CA GLN A 373 23.90 13.11 -33.64
C GLN A 373 24.40 12.62 -35.01
N GLU A 374 25.48 11.84 -35.04
CA GLU A 374 26.00 11.22 -36.26
C GLU A 374 24.96 10.28 -36.92
N LEU A 375 24.33 9.42 -36.11
CA LEU A 375 23.31 8.50 -36.59
C LEU A 375 22.08 9.26 -37.10
N GLY A 376 21.65 10.30 -36.39
CA GLY A 376 20.54 11.16 -36.80
C GLY A 376 20.81 11.84 -38.13
N ALA A 377 22.02 12.38 -38.32
CA ALA A 377 22.44 12.98 -39.58
C ALA A 377 22.46 11.96 -40.73
N PHE A 378 23.01 10.77 -40.49
CA PHE A 378 23.02 9.68 -41.47
C PHE A 378 21.60 9.26 -41.88
N LEU A 379 20.69 9.10 -40.92
CA LEU A 379 19.30 8.71 -41.18
C LEU A 379 18.52 9.82 -41.92
N ALA A 380 18.76 11.09 -41.59
CA ALA A 380 18.14 12.22 -42.28
C ALA A 380 18.54 12.25 -43.77
N ASP A 381 19.84 12.06 -44.06
CA ASP A 381 20.38 12.01 -45.42
C ASP A 381 19.86 10.79 -46.21
N ALA A 382 19.92 9.60 -45.59
CA ALA A 382 19.43 8.36 -46.21
C ALA A 382 17.91 8.37 -46.46
N GLY A 383 17.14 9.04 -45.60
CA GLY A 383 15.69 9.16 -45.70
C GLY A 383 15.19 10.24 -46.67
N LYS A 384 16.09 11.07 -47.24
CA LYS A 384 15.75 12.26 -48.04
C LYS A 384 14.77 13.21 -47.35
N TYR A 385 14.80 13.30 -46.02
CA TYR A 385 14.01 14.30 -45.32
C TYR A 385 14.62 15.67 -45.64
N GLY A 386 13.86 16.52 -46.34
CA GLY A 386 14.31 17.85 -46.76
C GLY A 386 14.61 18.76 -45.58
N SER A 387 15.08 19.98 -45.87
CA SER A 387 15.47 21.04 -44.90
C SER A 387 14.36 21.50 -43.93
N GLU A 388 13.20 20.84 -43.91
CA GLU A 388 12.05 21.13 -43.06
C GLU A 388 12.17 20.57 -41.64
N ILE A 389 13.18 19.72 -41.36
CA ILE A 389 13.46 19.16 -40.01
C ILE A 389 14.80 19.69 -39.43
N LYS A 390 15.15 20.96 -39.70
CA LYS A 390 16.34 21.58 -39.08
C LYS A 390 15.99 22.43 -37.88
#